data_AF-A0A965N358-F1
#
_entry.id   AF-A0A965N358-F1
#
_cell.length_a   1.000
_cell.length_b   1.000
_cell.length_c   1.000
_cell.angle_alpha   90.00
_cell.angle_beta   90.00
_cell.angle_gamma   90.00
#
_symmetry.space_group_name_H-M   'P 1'
#
loop_
_entity.id
_entity.type
_entity.pdbx_description
1 polymer ?
#
loop_
_entity_poly.entity_id
_entity_poly.type
_entity_poly.pdbx_seq_one_letter_code
_entity_poly.pdbx_strand_id
1 'polypeptide(L)'
;RILSYRVAAVFEIGIYDYDKAFVVMPIQDAQTLLLLGDAVGMVELETKDADKVGEILAPLAPKVVNKAVISDWRTMNASLFEALAVDRVVSFVVLSIIILVAAFNILSSLIMLVRAKTRDIAILRTMGASRVGVLRIFMTVGTVIGALGTLAGVALGLVFLFFRQNVVNFVQFATGQTLWDPQIRYLTELPAKVDPIEIIGITAMALLFSFLATLYPAYKAANTDPVEVLRYE
;
A
#
# COMPACT_ATOMS: atom_id res chain seq x y z
N ARG A 1 -42.71 -24.82 22.93
CA ARG A 1 -43.60 -23.71 23.33
C ARG A 1 -43.54 -22.66 22.23
N ILE A 2 -44.68 -22.17 21.75
CA ILE A 2 -44.70 -21.04 20.80
C ILE A 2 -44.64 -19.77 21.65
N LEU A 3 -43.59 -18.97 21.47
CA LEU A 3 -43.44 -17.66 22.10
C LEU A 3 -43.70 -16.61 21.02
N SER A 4 -44.57 -15.65 21.30
CA SER A 4 -44.94 -14.59 20.37
C SER A 4 -44.37 -13.26 20.87
N TYR A 5 -43.65 -12.56 20.00
CA TYR A 5 -43.07 -11.24 20.28
C TYR A 5 -43.61 -10.21 19.29
N ARG A 6 -43.72 -8.96 19.74
CA ARG A 6 -44.08 -7.84 18.87
C ARG A 6 -42.81 -7.31 18.20
N VAL A 7 -42.81 -7.23 16.87
CA VAL A 7 -41.75 -6.56 16.10
C VAL A 7 -41.86 -5.05 16.31
N ALA A 8 -40.80 -4.44 16.85
CA ALA A 8 -40.76 -3.00 17.11
C ALA A 8 -40.28 -2.20 15.89
N ALA A 9 -39.24 -2.70 15.20
CA ALA A 9 -38.65 -2.09 14.02
C ALA A 9 -37.95 -3.16 13.17
N VAL A 10 -37.70 -2.82 11.91
CA VAL A 10 -36.82 -3.55 10.99
C VAL A 10 -35.72 -2.58 10.59
N PHE A 11 -34.48 -3.03 10.57
CA PHE A 11 -33.30 -2.24 10.21
C PHE A 11 -32.47 -2.98 9.17
N GLU A 12 -31.62 -2.23 8.47
CA GLU A 12 -30.64 -2.74 7.50
C GLU A 12 -29.29 -2.08 7.80
N ILE A 13 -28.24 -2.91 7.91
CA ILE A 13 -26.87 -2.44 8.21
C ILE A 13 -25.99 -2.50 6.94
N GLY A 14 -26.48 -3.13 5.85
CA GLY A 14 -25.78 -3.25 4.58
C GLY A 14 -24.75 -4.39 4.55
N ILE A 15 -24.86 -5.33 5.49
CA ILE A 15 -24.02 -6.53 5.57
C ILE A 15 -24.96 -7.73 5.49
N TYR A 16 -24.92 -8.44 4.35
CA TYR A 16 -25.86 -9.52 4.01
C TYR A 16 -26.03 -10.57 5.11
N ASP A 17 -24.94 -10.98 5.74
CA ASP A 17 -24.97 -12.00 6.80
C ASP A 17 -25.72 -11.52 8.05
N TYR A 18 -25.68 -10.22 8.36
CA TYR A 18 -26.44 -9.63 9.46
C TYR A 18 -27.90 -9.38 9.05
N ASP A 19 -28.13 -8.84 7.86
CA ASP A 19 -29.48 -8.46 7.42
C ASP A 19 -30.39 -9.68 7.18
N LYS A 20 -29.83 -10.89 6.95
CA LYS A 20 -30.61 -12.10 6.68
C LYS A 20 -31.30 -12.71 7.90
N ALA A 21 -30.71 -12.62 9.11
CA ALA A 21 -31.19 -13.41 10.25
C ALA A 21 -30.90 -12.82 11.64
N PHE A 22 -30.53 -11.54 11.74
CA PHE A 22 -30.20 -10.94 13.03
C PHE A 22 -31.44 -10.37 13.74
N VAL A 23 -31.63 -10.72 15.02
CA VAL A 23 -32.75 -10.23 15.85
C VAL A 23 -32.18 -9.62 17.12
N VAL A 24 -32.58 -8.38 17.40
CA VAL A 24 -32.22 -7.66 18.62
C VAL A 24 -33.43 -7.59 19.54
N MET A 25 -33.26 -8.03 20.78
CA MET A 25 -34.30 -7.99 21.81
C MET A 25 -33.68 -7.83 23.21
N PRO A 26 -34.47 -7.43 24.22
CA PRO A 26 -33.99 -7.36 25.60
C PRO A 26 -33.44 -8.71 26.10
N ILE A 27 -32.37 -8.68 26.89
CA ILE A 27 -31.66 -9.89 27.32
C ILE A 27 -32.55 -10.87 28.10
N GLN A 28 -33.49 -10.36 28.91
CA GLN A 28 -34.42 -11.18 29.68
C GLN A 28 -35.35 -12.00 28.77
N ASP A 29 -35.78 -11.40 27.66
CA ASP A 29 -36.63 -12.07 26.67
C ASP A 29 -35.81 -13.10 25.87
N ALA A 30 -34.57 -12.77 25.51
CA ALA A 30 -33.65 -13.67 24.83
C ALA A 30 -33.30 -14.90 25.68
N GLN A 31 -33.05 -14.72 26.98
CA GLN A 31 -32.80 -15.83 27.92
C GLN A 31 -34.00 -16.76 28.04
N THR A 32 -35.22 -16.21 28.03
CA THR A 32 -36.46 -17.00 28.05
C THR A 32 -36.67 -17.76 26.73
N LEU A 33 -36.42 -17.10 25.60
CA LEU A 33 -36.53 -17.68 24.27
C LEU A 33 -35.54 -18.84 24.04
N LEU A 34 -34.29 -18.64 24.46
CA LEU A 34 -33.20 -19.61 24.30
C LEU A 34 -33.11 -20.63 25.44
N LEU A 35 -33.99 -20.53 26.45
CA LEU A 35 -34.02 -21.41 27.63
C LEU A 35 -32.70 -21.42 28.42
N LEU A 36 -32.04 -20.27 28.51
CA LEU A 36 -30.72 -20.13 29.15
C LEU A 36 -30.79 -19.92 30.68
N GLY A 37 -31.96 -19.63 31.23
CA GLY A 37 -32.09 -19.26 32.64
C GLY A 37 -31.32 -17.97 32.94
N ASP A 38 -30.46 -18.00 33.97
CA ASP A 38 -29.59 -16.86 34.34
C ASP A 38 -28.23 -16.87 33.62
N ALA A 39 -28.02 -17.80 32.67
CA ALA A 39 -26.78 -17.86 31.89
C ALA A 39 -26.80 -16.85 30.73
N VAL A 40 -25.62 -16.39 30.33
CA VAL A 40 -25.41 -15.52 29.17
C VAL A 40 -24.39 -16.19 28.26
N GLY A 41 -24.66 -16.20 26.95
CA GLY A 41 -23.78 -16.87 25.98
C GLY A 41 -22.50 -16.08 25.68
N MET A 42 -22.61 -14.76 25.51
CA MET A 42 -21.49 -13.89 25.17
C MET A 42 -21.63 -12.55 25.87
N VAL A 43 -20.51 -12.01 26.34
CA VAL A 43 -20.41 -10.64 26.85
C VAL A 43 -19.51 -9.88 25.89
N GLU A 44 -20.09 -8.91 25.19
CA GLU A 44 -19.35 -8.03 24.31
C GLU A 44 -18.77 -6.86 25.11
N LEU A 45 -17.49 -6.56 24.89
CA LEU A 45 -16.79 -5.46 25.54
C LEU A 45 -16.30 -4.50 24.46
N GLU A 46 -16.87 -3.30 24.44
CA GLU A 46 -16.42 -2.23 23.57
C GLU A 46 -15.17 -1.56 24.16
N THR A 47 -14.09 -1.50 23.37
CA THR A 47 -12.83 -0.87 23.78
C THR A 47 -12.64 0.45 23.05
N LYS A 48 -12.01 1.43 23.71
CA LYS A 48 -11.75 2.76 23.11
C LYS A 48 -10.71 2.71 21.98
N ASP A 49 -9.84 1.71 22.00
CA ASP A 49 -8.73 1.54 21.05
C ASP A 49 -8.63 0.06 20.67
N ALA A 50 -9.08 -0.27 19.46
CA ALA A 50 -9.10 -1.63 18.95
C ALA A 50 -7.68 -2.20 18.75
N ASP A 51 -6.67 -1.35 18.54
CA ASP A 51 -5.31 -1.83 18.29
C ASP A 51 -4.61 -2.32 19.55
N LYS A 52 -5.03 -1.79 20.71
CA LYS A 52 -4.53 -2.16 22.03
C LYS A 52 -5.36 -3.25 22.71
N VAL A 53 -6.28 -3.90 22.00
CA VAL A 53 -7.19 -4.90 22.58
C VAL A 53 -6.41 -6.01 23.31
N GLY A 54 -5.26 -6.43 22.80
CA GLY A 54 -4.40 -7.42 23.44
C GLY A 54 -3.85 -6.97 24.80
N GLU A 55 -3.43 -5.70 24.92
CA GLU A 55 -2.94 -5.13 26.19
C GLU A 55 -4.08 -4.95 27.20
N ILE A 56 -5.27 -4.56 26.73
CA ILE A 56 -6.47 -4.38 27.55
C ILE A 56 -6.97 -5.73 28.10
N LEU A 57 -6.93 -6.78 27.27
CA LEU A 57 -7.43 -8.11 27.61
C LEU A 57 -6.41 -8.95 28.41
N ALA A 58 -5.11 -8.69 28.28
CA ALA A 58 -4.05 -9.40 29.02
C ALA A 58 -4.28 -9.51 30.54
N PRO A 59 -4.65 -8.44 31.28
CA PRO A 59 -4.95 -8.54 32.72
C PRO A 59 -6.29 -9.22 33.03
N LEU A 60 -7.19 -9.35 32.05
CA LEU A 60 -8.48 -10.02 32.19
C LEU A 60 -8.36 -11.53 31.96
N ALA A 61 -7.50 -11.97 31.03
CA ALA A 61 -7.26 -13.37 30.71
C ALA A 61 -7.12 -14.31 31.93
N PRO A 62 -6.27 -14.03 32.94
CA PRO A 62 -6.14 -14.91 34.10
C PRO A 62 -7.38 -14.93 35.00
N LYS A 63 -8.23 -13.89 34.97
CA LYS A 63 -9.43 -13.79 35.81
C LYS A 63 -10.62 -14.59 35.26
N VAL A 64 -10.64 -14.84 33.95
CA VAL A 64 -11.75 -15.51 33.25
C VAL A 64 -11.39 -16.86 32.63
N VAL A 65 -10.13 -17.30 32.72
CA VAL A 65 -9.62 -18.53 32.07
C VAL A 65 -10.46 -19.80 32.30
N ASN A 66 -11.12 -19.93 33.46
CA ASN A 66 -11.95 -21.10 33.79
C ASN A 66 -13.47 -20.86 33.65
N LYS A 67 -13.87 -19.69 33.13
CA LYS A 67 -15.27 -19.24 33.05
C LYS A 67 -15.69 -18.86 31.64
N ALA A 68 -14.76 -18.37 30.82
CA ALA A 68 -15.05 -17.92 29.46
C ALA A 68 -13.81 -18.02 28.57
N VAL A 69 -14.04 -18.14 27.27
CA VAL A 69 -13.01 -17.97 26.25
C VAL A 69 -13.03 -16.51 25.82
N ILE A 70 -11.87 -15.86 25.85
CA ILE A 70 -11.72 -14.50 25.32
C ILE A 70 -11.47 -14.62 23.83
N SER A 71 -12.38 -14.07 23.04
CA SER A 71 -12.19 -13.85 21.60
C SER A 71 -12.13 -12.35 21.35
N ASP A 72 -11.13 -11.90 20.62
CA ASP A 72 -11.01 -10.52 20.18
C ASP A 72 -11.43 -10.38 18.71
N TRP A 73 -11.60 -9.13 18.26
CA TRP A 73 -12.01 -8.84 16.89
C TRP A 73 -11.02 -9.37 15.84
N ARG A 74 -9.73 -9.54 16.19
CA ARG A 74 -8.69 -10.08 15.29
C ARG A 74 -8.83 -11.59 15.12
N THR A 75 -9.08 -12.31 16.21
CA THR A 75 -9.25 -13.76 16.24
C THR A 75 -10.60 -14.19 15.63
N MET A 76 -11.66 -13.42 15.85
CA MET A 76 -12.95 -13.65 15.20
C MET A 76 -12.89 -13.47 13.68
N ASN A 77 -12.00 -12.60 13.20
CA ASN A 77 -11.81 -12.31 11.77
C ASN A 77 -10.42 -12.74 11.28
N ALA A 78 -9.87 -13.81 11.85
CA ALA A 78 -8.49 -14.23 11.59
C ALA A 78 -8.23 -14.50 10.10
N SER A 79 -9.18 -15.13 9.40
CA SER A 79 -9.08 -15.40 7.96
C SER A 79 -9.02 -14.12 7.12
N LEU A 80 -9.80 -13.10 7.50
CA LEU A 80 -9.76 -11.78 6.86
C LEU A 80 -8.41 -11.10 7.11
N PHE A 81 -7.90 -11.17 8.35
CA PHE A 81 -6.61 -10.58 8.72
C PHE A 81 -5.42 -11.26 8.05
N GLU A 82 -5.42 -12.60 8.00
CA GLU A 82 -4.42 -13.38 7.28
C GLU A 82 -4.45 -13.04 5.78
N ALA A 83 -5.64 -12.97 5.19
CA ALA A 83 -5.79 -12.56 3.80
C ALA A 83 -5.25 -11.14 3.55
N LEU A 84 -5.57 -10.18 4.42
CA LEU A 84 -5.05 -8.81 4.33
C LEU A 84 -3.52 -8.74 4.54
N ALA A 85 -2.98 -9.55 5.44
CA ALA A 85 -1.53 -9.61 5.68
C ALA A 85 -0.79 -10.19 4.47
N VAL A 86 -1.31 -11.28 3.89
CA VAL A 86 -0.77 -11.87 2.66
C VAL A 86 -0.86 -10.87 1.50
N ASP A 87 -1.99 -10.18 1.34
CA ASP A 87 -2.17 -9.17 0.28
C ASP A 87 -1.17 -8.01 0.38
N ARG A 88 -0.86 -7.54 1.60
CA ARG A 88 0.19 -6.54 1.81
C ARG A 88 1.57 -7.05 1.41
N VAL A 89 1.90 -8.30 1.74
CA VAL A 89 3.19 -8.90 1.37
C VAL A 89 3.29 -9.06 -0.15
N VAL A 90 2.23 -9.55 -0.80
CA VAL A 90 2.16 -9.68 -2.27
C VAL A 90 2.34 -8.33 -2.94
N SER A 91 1.63 -7.30 -2.47
CA SER A 91 1.75 -5.93 -2.97
C SER A 91 3.17 -5.38 -2.80
N PHE A 92 3.81 -5.60 -1.65
CA PHE A 92 5.21 -5.21 -1.41
C PHE A 92 6.17 -5.88 -2.41
N VAL A 93 6.01 -7.18 -2.66
CA VAL A 93 6.85 -7.93 -3.62
C VAL A 93 6.65 -7.40 -5.04
N VAL A 94 5.40 -7.22 -5.49
CA VAL A 94 5.08 -6.71 -6.82
C VAL A 94 5.63 -5.29 -7.01
N LEU A 95 5.41 -4.38 -6.04
CA LEU A 95 5.95 -3.03 -6.08
C LEU A 95 7.48 -3.02 -6.14
N SER A 96 8.13 -3.90 -5.36
CA SER A 96 9.59 -4.02 -5.38
C SER A 96 10.14 -4.42 -6.75
N ILE A 97 9.48 -5.36 -7.45
CA ILE A 97 9.85 -5.77 -8.81
C ILE A 97 9.67 -4.60 -9.79
N ILE A 98 8.56 -3.86 -9.70
CA ILE A 98 8.31 -2.69 -10.56
C ILE A 98 9.41 -1.62 -10.37
N ILE A 99 9.75 -1.31 -9.12
CA ILE A 99 10.81 -0.36 -8.79
C ILE A 99 12.16 -0.84 -9.35
N LEU A 100 12.48 -2.12 -9.20
CA LEU A 100 13.72 -2.71 -9.71
C LEU A 100 13.80 -2.59 -11.24
N VAL A 101 12.73 -2.95 -11.96
CA VAL A 101 12.65 -2.80 -13.43
C VAL A 101 12.82 -1.34 -13.85
N ALA A 102 12.18 -0.40 -13.14
CA ALA A 102 12.30 1.03 -13.39
C ALA A 102 13.74 1.54 -13.16
N ALA A 103 14.41 1.11 -12.08
CA ALA A 103 15.79 1.48 -11.79
C ALA A 103 16.76 0.97 -12.87
N PHE A 104 16.57 -0.26 -13.35
CA PHE A 104 17.35 -0.80 -14.48
C PHE A 104 17.13 -0.02 -15.79
N ASN A 105 15.91 0.48 -16.02
CA ASN A 105 15.60 1.30 -17.18
C ASN A 105 16.36 2.65 -17.13
N ILE A 106 16.35 3.32 -15.98
CA ILE A 106 17.12 4.56 -15.76
C ILE A 106 18.61 4.30 -15.97
N LEU A 107 19.14 3.23 -15.38
CA LEU A 107 20.54 2.83 -15.52
C LEU A 107 20.92 2.64 -17.00
N SER A 108 20.10 1.89 -17.75
CA SER A 108 20.33 1.62 -19.18
C SER A 108 20.30 2.90 -20.02
N SER A 109 19.33 3.78 -19.75
CA SER A 109 19.19 5.08 -20.42
C SER A 109 20.40 5.99 -20.16
N LEU A 110 20.87 6.08 -18.90
CA LEU A 110 22.05 6.88 -18.55
C LEU A 110 23.34 6.33 -19.17
N ILE A 111 23.52 5.01 -19.18
CA ILE A 111 24.66 4.38 -19.87
C ILE A 111 24.63 4.72 -21.36
N MET A 112 23.45 4.66 -21.98
CA MET A 112 23.29 5.01 -23.39
C MET A 112 23.61 6.49 -23.64
N LEU A 113 23.16 7.39 -22.75
CA LEU A 113 23.44 8.82 -22.83
C LEU A 113 24.94 9.11 -22.73
N VAL A 114 25.64 8.45 -21.79
CA VAL A 114 27.10 8.54 -21.66
C VAL A 114 27.77 8.07 -22.95
N ARG A 115 27.37 6.91 -23.49
CA ARG A 115 27.94 6.36 -24.73
C ARG A 115 27.75 7.31 -25.92
N ALA A 116 26.56 7.89 -26.06
CA ALA A 116 26.27 8.86 -27.12
C ALA A 116 27.09 10.16 -26.99
N LYS A 117 27.51 10.51 -25.76
CA LYS A 117 28.28 11.73 -25.45
C LYS A 117 29.77 11.49 -25.22
N THR A 118 30.29 10.29 -25.51
CA THR A 118 31.70 9.92 -25.30
C THR A 118 32.69 10.89 -25.99
N ARG A 119 32.38 11.33 -27.21
CA ARG A 119 33.20 12.31 -27.95
C ARG A 119 33.22 13.68 -27.28
N ASP A 120 32.05 14.19 -26.92
CA ASP A 120 31.91 15.48 -26.23
C ASP A 120 32.67 15.47 -24.89
N ILE A 121 32.63 14.34 -24.17
CA ILE A 121 33.41 14.10 -22.95
C ILE A 121 34.92 14.14 -23.24
N ALA A 122 35.37 13.48 -24.31
CA ALA A 122 36.79 13.48 -24.69
C ALA A 122 37.29 14.90 -25.02
N ILE A 123 36.51 15.70 -25.76
CA ILE A 123 36.83 17.10 -26.06
C ILE A 123 36.90 17.95 -24.77
N LEU A 124 35.94 17.78 -23.85
CA LEU A 124 35.98 18.47 -22.56
C LEU A 124 37.23 18.09 -21.76
N ARG A 125 37.61 16.81 -21.77
CA ARG A 125 38.79 16.29 -21.07
C ARG A 125 40.10 16.81 -21.68
N THR A 126 40.18 16.99 -23.00
CA THR A 126 41.35 17.60 -23.66
C THR A 126 41.44 19.11 -23.42
N MET A 127 40.30 19.80 -23.25
CA MET A 127 40.25 21.20 -22.82
C MET A 127 40.57 21.42 -21.32
N GLY A 128 40.87 20.36 -20.56
CA GLY A 128 41.29 20.45 -19.16
C GLY A 128 40.21 20.11 -18.12
N ALA A 129 39.05 19.60 -18.53
CA ALA A 129 38.03 19.14 -17.57
C ALA A 129 38.54 17.95 -16.74
N SER A 130 38.42 18.06 -15.41
CA SER A 130 38.78 16.99 -14.49
C SER A 130 37.79 15.82 -14.55
N ARG A 131 38.24 14.61 -14.20
CA ARG A 131 37.36 13.43 -14.09
C ARG A 131 36.19 13.67 -13.13
N VAL A 132 36.44 14.40 -12.04
CA VAL A 132 35.42 14.79 -11.06
C VAL A 132 34.41 15.78 -11.65
N GLY A 133 34.84 16.69 -12.54
CA GLY A 133 33.94 17.59 -13.25
C GLY A 133 32.96 16.84 -14.14
N VAL A 134 33.46 15.90 -14.94
CA VAL A 134 32.61 15.03 -15.79
C VAL A 134 31.66 14.20 -14.92
N LEU A 135 32.16 13.59 -13.84
CA LEU A 135 31.34 12.84 -12.89
C LEU A 135 30.18 13.68 -12.34
N ARG A 136 30.44 14.92 -11.91
CA ARG A 136 29.42 15.83 -11.37
C ARG A 136 28.34 16.19 -12.38
N ILE A 137 28.70 16.38 -13.65
CA ILE A 137 27.72 16.67 -14.71
C ILE A 137 26.72 15.51 -14.83
N PHE A 138 27.21 14.28 -14.97
CA PHE A 138 26.33 13.11 -15.13
C PHE A 138 25.55 12.77 -13.87
N MET A 139 26.13 12.93 -12.68
CA MET A 139 25.39 12.79 -11.42
C MET A 139 24.27 13.83 -11.30
N THR A 140 24.52 15.09 -11.70
CA THR A 140 23.50 16.14 -11.66
C THR A 140 22.37 15.85 -12.63
N VAL A 141 22.68 15.47 -13.88
CA VAL A 141 21.66 15.09 -14.87
C VAL A 141 20.81 13.92 -14.36
N GLY A 142 21.48 12.88 -13.85
CA GLY A 142 20.81 11.71 -13.29
C GLY A 142 19.87 12.04 -12.13
N THR A 143 20.37 12.83 -11.17
CA THR A 143 19.60 13.24 -9.99
C THR A 143 18.43 14.15 -10.36
N VAL A 144 18.59 15.07 -11.32
CA VAL A 144 17.52 15.95 -11.79
C VAL A 144 16.41 15.17 -12.50
N ILE A 145 16.78 14.23 -13.38
CA ILE A 145 15.81 13.35 -14.05
C ILE A 145 15.05 12.52 -13.01
N GLY A 146 15.77 11.94 -12.03
CA GLY A 146 15.19 11.20 -10.92
C GLY A 146 14.22 12.02 -10.07
N ALA A 147 14.63 13.23 -9.69
CA ALA A 147 13.81 14.14 -8.89
C ALA A 147 12.55 14.60 -9.62
N LEU A 148 12.67 15.04 -10.87
CA LEU A 148 11.52 15.45 -11.68
C LEU A 148 10.57 14.29 -11.95
N GLY A 149 11.11 13.09 -12.24
CA GLY A 149 10.31 11.88 -12.43
C GLY A 149 9.57 11.49 -11.15
N THR A 150 10.21 11.58 -9.99
CA THR A 150 9.59 11.28 -8.70
C THR A 150 8.50 12.30 -8.36
N LEU A 151 8.75 13.60 -8.54
CA LEU A 151 7.75 14.65 -8.33
C LEU A 151 6.54 14.48 -9.26
N ALA A 152 6.78 14.23 -10.54
CA ALA A 152 5.71 13.98 -11.51
C ALA A 152 4.93 12.70 -11.16
N GLY A 153 5.62 11.64 -10.73
CA GLY A 153 5.01 10.39 -10.31
C GLY A 153 4.14 10.54 -9.07
N VAL A 154 4.61 11.27 -8.05
CA VAL A 154 3.83 11.57 -6.84
C VAL A 154 2.61 12.42 -7.18
N ALA A 155 2.78 13.47 -8.01
CA ALA A 155 1.67 14.31 -8.44
C ALA A 155 0.62 13.51 -9.21
N LEU A 156 1.03 12.70 -10.19
CA LEU A 156 0.13 11.81 -10.93
C LEU A 156 -0.55 10.81 -10.00
N GLY A 157 0.18 10.17 -9.08
CA GLY A 157 -0.38 9.23 -8.11
C GLY A 157 -1.46 9.86 -7.22
N LEU A 158 -1.23 11.08 -6.73
CA LEU A 158 -2.21 11.83 -5.94
C LEU A 158 -3.45 12.20 -6.76
N VAL A 159 -3.28 12.60 -8.02
CA VAL A 159 -4.40 12.88 -8.93
C VAL A 159 -5.22 11.61 -9.16
N PHE A 160 -4.58 10.47 -9.42
CA PHE A 160 -5.27 9.18 -9.57
C PHE A 160 -6.02 8.77 -8.29
N LEU A 161 -5.44 8.98 -7.11
CA LEU A 161 -6.09 8.72 -5.83
C LEU A 161 -7.32 9.62 -5.60
N PHE A 162 -7.22 10.89 -5.97
CA PHE A 162 -8.33 11.83 -5.89
C PHE A 162 -9.48 11.44 -6.82
N PHE A 163 -9.17 11.01 -8.04
CA PHE A 163 -10.15 10.60 -9.05
C PHE A 163 -10.44 9.09 -9.07
N ARG A 164 -10.08 8.34 -8.01
CA ARG A 164 -10.16 6.87 -7.99
C ARG A 164 -11.54 6.32 -8.39
N GLN A 165 -12.63 6.93 -7.91
CA GLN A 165 -13.98 6.48 -8.22
C GLN A 165 -14.33 6.70 -9.69
N ASN A 166 -13.91 7.83 -10.27
CA ASN A 166 -14.10 8.12 -11.69
C ASN A 166 -13.30 7.16 -12.57
N VAL A 167 -12.08 6.78 -12.14
CA VAL A 167 -11.28 5.77 -12.83
C VAL A 167 -11.99 4.41 -12.81
N VAL A 168 -12.51 3.98 -11.67
CA VAL A 168 -13.28 2.74 -11.55
C VAL A 168 -14.51 2.76 -12.45
N ASN A 169 -15.30 3.83 -12.40
CA ASN A 169 -16.50 3.99 -13.22
C ASN A 169 -16.17 3.99 -14.74
N PHE A 170 -15.05 4.62 -15.13
CA PHE A 170 -14.59 4.63 -16.51
C PHE A 170 -14.20 3.22 -16.99
N VAL A 171 -13.47 2.45 -16.17
CA VAL A 171 -13.10 1.07 -16.51
C VAL A 171 -14.35 0.18 -16.55
N GLN A 172 -15.31 0.37 -15.66
CA GLN A 172 -16.60 -0.34 -15.68
C GLN A 172 -17.36 -0.06 -16.97
N PHE A 173 -17.44 1.21 -17.38
CA PHE A 173 -18.06 1.61 -18.64
C PHE A 173 -17.34 0.99 -19.86
N ALA A 174 -16.00 1.01 -19.87
CA ALA A 174 -15.21 0.49 -20.97
C ALA A 174 -15.26 -1.04 -21.09
N THR A 175 -15.30 -1.75 -19.96
CA THR A 175 -15.24 -3.23 -19.92
C THR A 175 -16.64 -3.87 -19.87
N GLY A 176 -17.68 -3.09 -19.56
CA GLY A 176 -19.05 -3.59 -19.39
C GLY A 176 -19.26 -4.50 -18.18
N GLN A 177 -18.26 -4.61 -17.28
CA GLN A 177 -18.32 -5.44 -16.07
C GLN A 177 -18.40 -4.57 -14.82
N THR A 178 -19.13 -5.03 -13.80
CA THR A 178 -19.18 -4.40 -12.47
C THR A 178 -17.90 -4.71 -11.70
N LEU A 179 -16.83 -3.95 -11.95
CA LEU A 179 -15.54 -4.11 -11.25
C LEU A 179 -15.64 -3.94 -9.73
N TRP A 180 -16.68 -3.28 -9.23
CA TRP A 180 -16.90 -3.03 -7.82
C TRP A 180 -18.36 -3.31 -7.49
N ASP A 181 -18.63 -4.51 -6.96
CA ASP A 181 -19.94 -4.89 -6.45
C ASP A 181 -19.98 -4.67 -4.93
N PRO A 182 -20.78 -3.70 -4.43
CA PRO A 182 -20.94 -3.44 -3.00
C PRO A 182 -21.42 -4.67 -2.23
N GLN A 183 -22.15 -5.59 -2.88
CA GLN A 183 -22.69 -6.80 -2.24
C GLN A 183 -21.59 -7.81 -1.87
N ILE A 184 -20.48 -7.81 -2.62
CA ILE A 184 -19.36 -8.75 -2.43
C ILE A 184 -18.26 -8.12 -1.58
N ARG A 185 -18.06 -6.80 -1.67
CA ARG A 185 -16.96 -6.08 -1.01
C ARG A 185 -17.34 -5.30 0.25
N TYR A 186 -18.61 -5.34 0.67
CA TYR A 186 -19.13 -4.69 1.88
C TYR A 186 -18.94 -3.17 1.97
N LEU A 187 -18.44 -2.52 0.90
CA LEU A 187 -18.10 -1.11 0.84
C LEU A 187 -18.59 -0.51 -0.49
N THR A 188 -19.35 0.57 -0.40
CA THR A 188 -19.92 1.31 -1.54
C THR A 188 -18.87 2.03 -2.37
N GLU A 189 -17.76 2.45 -1.73
CA GLU A 189 -16.64 3.11 -2.39
C GLU A 189 -15.33 2.41 -2.05
N LEU A 190 -14.34 2.57 -2.92
CA LEU A 190 -12.98 2.12 -2.65
C LEU A 190 -12.36 3.01 -1.56
N PRO A 191 -12.15 2.52 -0.33
CA PRO A 191 -11.55 3.35 0.71
C PRO A 191 -10.08 3.61 0.35
N ALA A 192 -9.67 4.86 0.38
CA ALA A 192 -8.28 5.25 0.20
C ALA A 192 -7.82 6.04 1.42
N LYS A 193 -6.99 5.41 2.26
CA LYS A 193 -6.32 6.08 3.36
C LYS A 193 -4.91 6.43 2.91
N VAL A 194 -4.67 7.71 2.66
CA VAL A 194 -3.35 8.21 2.28
C VAL A 194 -2.57 8.47 3.56
N ASP A 195 -1.46 7.75 3.76
CA ASP A 195 -0.53 8.03 4.85
C ASP A 195 0.64 8.90 4.32
N PRO A 196 0.76 10.16 4.76
CA PRO A 196 1.85 11.04 4.36
C PRO A 196 3.24 10.47 4.69
N ILE A 197 3.35 9.69 5.77
CA ILE A 197 4.62 9.09 6.20
C ILE A 197 5.05 8.03 5.18
N GLU A 198 4.11 7.20 4.72
CA GLU A 198 4.37 6.20 3.68
C GLU A 198 4.77 6.86 2.35
N ILE A 199 4.07 7.93 1.94
CA ILE A 199 4.44 8.68 0.72
C ILE A 199 5.84 9.25 0.81
N ILE A 200 6.19 9.90 1.93
CA ILE A 200 7.52 10.47 2.14
C ILE A 200 8.58 9.36 2.13
N GLY A 201 8.31 8.22 2.79
CA GLY A 201 9.21 7.06 2.81
C GLY A 201 9.48 6.49 1.41
N ILE A 202 8.43 6.26 0.62
CA ILE A 202 8.54 5.76 -0.76
C ILE A 202 9.28 6.77 -1.65
N THR A 203 8.96 8.06 -1.52
CA THR A 203 9.61 9.15 -2.27
C THR A 203 11.11 9.22 -1.96
N ALA A 204 11.48 9.16 -0.68
CA ALA A 204 12.88 9.17 -0.26
C ALA A 204 13.63 7.94 -0.77
N MET A 205 13.01 6.75 -0.72
CA MET A 205 13.60 5.53 -1.23
C MET A 205 13.78 5.55 -2.75
N ALA A 206 12.81 6.09 -3.50
CA ALA A 206 12.89 6.24 -4.95
C ALA A 206 14.02 7.20 -5.36
N LEU A 207 14.15 8.34 -4.66
CA LEU A 207 15.25 9.29 -4.88
C LEU A 207 16.61 8.65 -4.57
N LEU A 208 16.70 7.88 -3.48
CA LEU A 208 17.92 7.17 -3.12
C LEU A 208 18.33 6.15 -4.19
N PHE A 209 17.39 5.32 -4.66
CA PHE A 209 17.67 4.34 -5.71
C PHE A 209 18.00 5.00 -7.05
N SER A 210 17.34 6.10 -7.39
CA SER A 210 17.69 6.88 -8.58
C SER A 210 19.12 7.42 -8.47
N PHE A 211 19.48 8.02 -7.34
CA PHE A 211 20.84 8.50 -7.10
C PHE A 211 21.87 7.37 -7.20
N LEU A 212 21.64 6.22 -6.54
CA LEU A 212 22.54 5.06 -6.60
C LEU A 212 22.68 4.51 -8.03
N ALA A 213 21.59 4.44 -8.79
CA ALA A 213 21.62 3.99 -10.19
C ALA A 213 22.46 4.93 -11.08
N THR A 214 22.51 6.23 -10.76
CA THR A 214 23.28 7.22 -11.54
C THR A 214 24.78 7.19 -11.27
N LEU A 215 25.21 6.58 -10.15
CA LEU A 215 26.60 6.56 -9.73
C LEU A 215 27.47 5.73 -10.68
N TYR A 216 26.99 4.56 -11.10
CA TYR A 216 27.74 3.65 -11.97
C TYR A 216 28.01 4.23 -13.37
N PRO A 217 27.01 4.76 -14.11
CA PRO A 217 27.23 5.39 -15.41
C PRO A 217 28.13 6.63 -15.32
N ALA A 218 27.94 7.45 -14.28
CA ALA A 218 28.75 8.65 -14.09
C ALA A 218 30.23 8.29 -13.87
N TYR A 219 30.50 7.27 -13.04
CA TYR A 219 31.86 6.76 -12.84
C TYR A 219 32.48 6.24 -14.14
N LYS A 220 31.69 5.51 -14.94
CA LYS A 220 32.13 5.01 -16.25
C LYS A 220 32.45 6.15 -17.22
N ALA A 221 31.63 7.21 -17.26
CA ALA A 221 31.86 8.40 -18.06
C ALA A 221 33.19 9.10 -17.70
N ALA A 222 33.43 9.30 -16.40
CA ALA A 222 34.61 9.98 -15.88
C ALA A 222 35.94 9.26 -16.20
N ASN A 223 35.90 7.93 -16.32
CA ASN A 223 37.06 7.10 -16.62
C ASN A 223 37.26 6.81 -18.12
N THR A 224 36.51 7.47 -19.00
CA THR A 224 36.75 7.36 -20.44
C THR A 224 38.10 8.00 -20.80
N ASP A 225 38.95 7.25 -21.51
CA ASP A 225 40.24 7.75 -22.01
C ASP A 225 40.03 8.60 -23.27
N PRO A 226 40.38 9.90 -23.26
CA PRO A 226 40.24 10.76 -24.43
C PRO A 226 41.06 10.28 -25.63
N VAL A 227 42.21 9.63 -25.38
CA VAL A 227 43.14 9.20 -26.43
C VAL A 227 42.58 8.00 -27.17
N GLU A 228 41.99 7.02 -26.48
CA GLU A 228 41.36 5.88 -27.14
C GLU A 228 40.15 6.32 -27.98
N VAL A 229 39.34 7.24 -27.48
CA VAL A 229 38.12 7.69 -28.19
C VAL A 229 38.45 8.44 -29.47
N LEU A 230 39.55 9.22 -29.49
CA LEU A 230 39.97 10.00 -30.66
C LEU A 230 40.85 9.21 -31.65
N ARG A 231 41.34 8.02 -31.27
CA ARG A 231 42.25 7.21 -32.10
C ARG A 231 41.55 6.13 -32.94
N TYR A 232 40.29 5.82 -32.64
CA TYR A 232 39.49 4.85 -33.40
C TYR A 232 38.59 5.53 -34.46
N GLU A 233 38.93 6.76 -34.84
CA GLU A 233 38.62 7.43 -36.13
C GLU A 233 39.94 7.83 -36.80
#